data_AF-A0A1Y1LGV1-F1
#
_entry.id   AF-A0A1Y1LGV1-F1
#
_cell.length_a   1.000
_cell.length_b   1.000
_cell.length_c   1.000
_cell.angle_alpha   90.00
_cell.angle_beta   90.00
_cell.angle_gamma   90.00
#
_symmetry.space_group_name_H-M   'P 1'
#
loop_
_entity.id
_entity.type
_entity.pdbx_description
1 polymer ?
#
loop_
_entity_poly.entity_id
_entity_poly.type
_entity_poly.pdbx_seq_one_letter_code
_entity_poly.pdbx_strand_id
1 'polypeptide(L)'
;MPQMHADVYSEMREMTSTFVRRSVYCAYFGAPPPLGSPVTSDDATRNDDVAMIPCMPISEQPELVGNSSRPTTVTEQDVILAITRQELHLEQAKHSDISRRVRDKESKLEELTQDEASLQERLDEINRQILDRNVLLDGLRQDVILEEKKLTRLKTMV
;
A
#
# COMPACT_ATOMS: atom_id res chain seq x y z
N MET A 1 -8.02 1.89 -21.63
CA MET A 1 -8.35 0.62 -20.96
C MET A 1 -8.76 0.90 -19.52
N PRO A 2 -10.06 0.99 -19.18
CA PRO A 2 -10.52 1.30 -17.82
C PRO A 2 -11.45 0.24 -17.19
N GLN A 3 -11.30 -1.06 -17.50
CA GLN A 3 -12.23 -2.11 -17.01
C GLN A 3 -11.76 -2.86 -15.74
N MET A 4 -10.47 -2.93 -15.42
CA MET A 4 -10.00 -3.76 -14.29
C MET A 4 -10.30 -3.22 -12.88
N HIS A 5 -10.64 -1.94 -12.74
CA HIS A 5 -10.88 -1.36 -11.41
C HIS A 5 -12.30 -1.63 -10.88
N ALA A 6 -13.30 -1.79 -11.76
CA ALA A 6 -14.68 -1.97 -11.32
C ALA A 6 -14.92 -3.33 -10.65
N ASP A 7 -14.28 -4.38 -11.16
CA ASP A 7 -14.51 -5.76 -10.71
C ASP A 7 -13.97 -6.00 -9.29
N VAL A 8 -12.79 -5.44 -8.98
CA VAL A 8 -12.16 -5.59 -7.65
C VAL A 8 -12.97 -4.89 -6.55
N TYR A 9 -13.57 -3.74 -6.86
CA TYR A 9 -14.45 -3.05 -5.90
C TYR A 9 -15.81 -3.74 -5.77
N SER A 10 -16.32 -4.40 -6.81
CA SER A 10 -17.55 -5.20 -6.72
C SER A 10 -17.34 -6.43 -5.85
N GLU A 11 -16.23 -7.16 -6.06
CA GLU A 11 -15.90 -8.38 -5.29
C GLU A 11 -15.62 -8.08 -3.81
N MET A 12 -14.89 -7.01 -3.49
CA MET A 12 -14.71 -6.57 -2.10
C MET A 12 -16.02 -6.15 -1.42
N ARG A 13 -16.94 -5.54 -2.18
CA ARG A 13 -18.27 -5.16 -1.67
C ARG A 13 -19.14 -6.38 -1.39
N GLU A 14 -19.03 -7.42 -2.22
CA GLU A 14 -19.76 -8.67 -2.03
C GLU A 14 -19.23 -9.48 -0.84
N MET A 15 -17.90 -9.54 -0.66
CA MET A 15 -17.26 -10.18 0.49
C MET A 15 -17.60 -9.47 1.83
N THR A 16 -17.63 -8.13 1.82
CA THR A 16 -18.02 -7.36 3.02
C THR A 16 -19.51 -7.49 3.32
N SER A 17 -20.36 -7.51 2.29
CA SER A 17 -21.82 -7.74 2.43
C SER A 17 -22.15 -9.13 2.98
N THR A 18 -21.47 -10.19 2.52
CA THR A 18 -21.68 -11.56 3.01
C THR A 18 -21.16 -11.75 4.44
N PHE A 19 -20.02 -11.16 4.80
CA PHE A 19 -19.50 -11.22 6.16
C PHE A 19 -20.42 -10.49 7.15
N VAL A 20 -20.88 -9.29 6.81
CA VAL A 20 -21.83 -8.52 7.63
C VAL A 20 -23.17 -9.26 7.76
N ARG A 21 -23.66 -9.86 6.68
CA ARG A 21 -24.92 -10.63 6.71
C ARG A 21 -24.78 -11.90 7.55
N ARG A 22 -23.62 -12.55 7.54
CA ARG A 22 -23.35 -13.77 8.34
C ARG A 22 -23.11 -13.45 9.81
N SER A 23 -22.40 -12.37 10.13
CA SER A 23 -22.20 -11.93 11.52
C SER A 23 -23.52 -11.50 12.18
N VAL A 24 -24.37 -10.77 11.44
CA VAL A 24 -25.72 -10.41 11.90
C VAL A 24 -26.60 -11.66 12.05
N TYR A 25 -26.60 -12.58 11.08
CA TYR A 25 -27.37 -13.82 11.18
C TYR A 25 -26.97 -14.66 12.41
N CYS A 26 -25.67 -14.84 12.65
CA CYS A 26 -25.16 -15.60 13.79
C CYS A 26 -25.53 -14.97 15.15
N ALA A 27 -25.68 -13.63 15.22
CA ALA A 27 -26.10 -12.95 16.44
C ALA A 27 -27.56 -13.24 16.83
N TYR A 28 -28.44 -13.47 15.85
CA TYR A 28 -29.88 -13.71 16.09
C TYR A 28 -30.28 -15.18 16.06
N PHE A 29 -29.64 -15.99 15.22
CA PHE A 29 -30.04 -17.38 14.95
C PHE A 29 -28.97 -18.41 15.34
N GLY A 30 -27.80 -17.98 15.83
CA GLY A 30 -26.66 -18.86 16.09
C GLY A 30 -25.93 -19.27 14.80
N ALA A 31 -24.79 -19.94 14.95
CA ALA A 31 -24.03 -20.42 13.80
C ALA A 31 -24.80 -21.54 13.08
N PRO A 32 -25.03 -21.45 11.76
CA PRO A 32 -25.71 -22.51 11.03
C PRO A 32 -24.87 -23.79 11.05
N PRO A 33 -25.51 -24.99 11.03
CA PRO A 33 -24.79 -26.25 10.99
C PRO A 33 -23.82 -26.28 9.80
N PRO A 34 -22.59 -26.78 9.96
CA PRO A 34 -21.65 -26.88 8.86
C PRO A 34 -22.24 -27.77 7.76
N LEU A 35 -22.28 -27.25 6.53
CA LEU A 35 -22.67 -27.99 5.33
C LEU A 35 -21.64 -29.11 5.08
N GLY A 36 -21.89 -30.28 5.68
CA GLY A 36 -20.99 -31.43 5.58
C GLY A 36 -21.18 -32.54 6.60
N SER A 37 -22.16 -32.49 7.51
CA SER A 37 -22.47 -33.66 8.35
C SER A 37 -23.49 -34.56 7.66
N PRO A 38 -23.17 -35.82 7.29
CA PRO A 38 -24.20 -36.76 6.90
C PRO A 38 -25.14 -36.97 8.09
N VAL A 39 -26.44 -36.90 7.81
CA VAL A 39 -27.49 -37.36 8.71
C VAL A 39 -27.22 -38.84 8.96
N THR A 40 -26.79 -39.16 10.18
CA THR A 40 -27.09 -40.45 10.80
C THR A 40 -27.70 -40.15 12.15
N SER A 41 -29.03 -40.22 12.17
CA SER A 41 -29.78 -40.64 13.35
C SER A 41 -29.12 -41.88 13.93
N ASP A 42 -28.60 -41.80 15.16
CA ASP A 42 -29.17 -42.55 16.27
C ASP A 42 -28.52 -42.19 17.61
N ASP A 43 -29.37 -42.39 18.60
CA ASP A 43 -29.26 -42.19 20.04
C ASP A 43 -28.00 -42.82 20.68
N ALA A 44 -27.36 -42.08 21.59
CA ALA A 44 -26.72 -42.54 22.83
C ALA A 44 -25.54 -41.63 23.23
N THR A 45 -25.76 -40.89 24.32
CA THR A 45 -24.83 -40.68 25.43
C THR A 45 -23.31 -40.79 25.20
N ARG A 46 -22.65 -39.68 25.58
CA ARG A 46 -21.51 -39.65 26.51
C ARG A 46 -20.12 -39.57 25.86
N ASN A 47 -19.59 -38.36 25.96
CA ASN A 47 -18.20 -37.91 26.17
C ASN A 47 -17.08 -38.54 25.32
N ASP A 48 -16.29 -37.65 24.69
CA ASP A 48 -14.83 -37.52 24.85
C ASP A 48 -14.36 -36.51 23.79
N ASP A 49 -13.96 -35.30 24.19
CA ASP A 49 -12.59 -34.88 24.54
C ASP A 49 -11.94 -34.10 23.39
N VAL A 50 -11.98 -32.77 23.48
CA VAL A 50 -10.92 -31.89 22.95
C VAL A 50 -10.67 -30.77 23.96
N ALA A 51 -9.65 -30.99 24.78
CA ALA A 51 -8.78 -30.04 25.50
C ALA A 51 -9.32 -28.63 25.80
N MET A 52 -9.89 -28.46 27.00
CA MET A 52 -10.01 -27.14 27.63
C MET A 52 -8.72 -26.79 28.37
N ILE A 53 -8.21 -25.58 28.07
CA ILE A 53 -7.03 -24.93 28.65
C ILE A 53 -7.10 -24.95 30.20
N PRO A 54 -5.99 -25.19 30.93
CA PRO A 54 -6.02 -25.24 32.39
C PRO A 54 -6.38 -23.88 33.01
N CYS A 55 -7.53 -23.81 33.68
CA CYS A 55 -7.81 -22.74 34.65
C CYS A 55 -7.11 -23.07 35.97
N MET A 56 -6.30 -22.13 36.46
CA MET A 56 -5.62 -22.19 37.76
C MET A 56 -6.62 -22.37 38.92
N PRO A 57 -6.26 -23.04 40.03
CA PRO A 57 -7.13 -23.20 41.18
C PRO A 57 -7.19 -21.89 41.98
N ILE A 58 -8.41 -21.57 42.43
CA ILE A 58 -8.71 -20.48 43.36
C ILE A 58 -8.22 -20.89 44.74
N SER A 59 -7.25 -20.15 45.28
CA SER A 59 -7.04 -20.04 46.73
C SER A 59 -6.78 -18.57 47.07
N GLU A 60 -7.46 -18.13 48.12
CA GLU A 60 -7.33 -16.84 48.82
C GLU A 60 -8.18 -15.69 48.27
N GLN A 61 -9.42 -15.72 48.74
CA GLN A 61 -10.31 -14.60 49.05
C GLN A 61 -9.54 -13.32 49.49
N PRO A 62 -9.85 -12.17 48.88
CA PRO A 62 -9.99 -10.93 49.63
C PRO A 62 -11.47 -10.65 49.85
N GLU A 63 -11.75 -10.11 51.01
CA GLU A 63 -13.06 -9.89 51.59
C GLU A 63 -14.11 -9.32 50.62
N LEU A 64 -15.32 -9.86 50.78
CA LEU A 64 -16.55 -9.47 50.13
C LEU A 64 -16.95 -8.06 50.57
N VAL A 65 -16.30 -7.02 50.03
CA VAL A 65 -16.72 -5.64 50.23
C VAL A 65 -17.87 -5.34 49.28
N GLY A 66 -19.08 -5.44 49.83
CA GLY A 66 -20.23 -4.61 49.44
C GLY A 66 -20.73 -4.84 48.02
N ASN A 67 -21.77 -5.66 47.91
CA ASN A 67 -22.68 -5.66 46.78
C ASN A 67 -23.29 -4.26 46.61
N SER A 68 -22.64 -3.38 45.83
CA SER A 68 -23.31 -2.23 45.23
C SER A 68 -23.80 -2.66 43.86
N SER A 69 -24.90 -3.40 43.86
CA SER A 69 -25.71 -3.70 42.67
C SER A 69 -26.48 -2.46 42.24
N ARG A 70 -25.76 -1.37 41.93
CA ARG A 70 -26.33 -0.23 41.21
C ARG A 70 -25.87 -0.37 39.77
N PRO A 71 -26.77 -0.65 38.81
CA PRO A 71 -26.41 -0.56 37.40
C PRO A 71 -25.82 0.82 37.17
N THR A 72 -24.54 0.89 36.78
CA THR A 72 -23.99 2.14 36.25
C THR A 72 -24.77 2.37 34.96
N THR A 73 -25.78 3.24 35.01
CA THR A 73 -26.58 3.60 33.86
C THR A 73 -25.63 4.27 32.88
N VAL A 74 -25.22 3.55 31.84
CA VAL A 74 -24.46 4.11 30.73
C VAL A 74 -25.29 5.25 30.16
N THR A 75 -24.77 6.47 30.27
CA THR A 75 -25.48 7.64 29.78
C THR A 75 -25.29 7.76 28.27
N GLU A 76 -26.22 8.40 27.58
CA GLU A 76 -26.07 8.69 26.14
C GLU A 76 -24.77 9.46 25.87
N GLN A 77 -24.37 10.33 26.80
CA GLN A 77 -23.11 11.06 26.75
C GLN A 77 -21.88 10.15 26.76
N ASP A 78 -21.89 9.06 27.54
CA ASP A 78 -20.79 8.09 27.58
C ASP A 78 -20.64 7.35 26.24
N VAL A 79 -21.77 7.01 25.59
CA VAL A 79 -21.78 6.37 24.28
C VAL A 79 -21.26 7.33 23.20
N ILE A 80 -21.73 8.58 23.20
CA ILE A 80 -21.26 9.62 22.28
C ILE A 80 -19.75 9.86 22.47
N LEU A 81 -19.28 9.91 23.71
CA LEU A 81 -17.85 10.09 24.01
C LEU A 81 -17.01 8.90 23.52
N ALA A 82 -17.52 7.67 23.64
CA ALA A 82 -16.82 6.49 23.14
C ALA A 82 -16.73 6.49 21.60
N ILE A 83 -17.82 6.83 20.92
CA ILE A 83 -17.87 6.91 19.45
C ILE A 83 -16.90 7.99 18.95
N THR A 84 -16.97 9.19 19.51
CA THR A 84 -16.10 10.31 19.10
C THR A 84 -14.62 10.02 19.33
N ARG A 85 -14.26 9.32 20.42
CA ARG A 85 -12.89 8.85 20.65
C ARG A 85 -12.44 7.84 19.58
N GLN A 86 -13.31 6.90 19.24
CA GLN A 86 -13.02 5.91 18.20
C GLN A 86 -12.82 6.57 16.83
N GLU A 87 -13.70 7.50 16.46
CA GLU A 87 -13.60 8.28 15.23
C GLU A 87 -12.32 9.10 15.17
N LEU A 88 -11.95 9.75 16.28
CA LEU A 88 -10.70 10.49 16.38
C LEU A 88 -9.48 9.59 16.15
N HIS A 89 -9.44 8.40 16.77
CA HIS A 89 -8.35 7.45 16.56
C HIS A 89 -8.28 6.95 15.12
N LEU A 90 -9.43 6.70 14.49
CA LEU A 90 -9.48 6.29 13.09
C LEU A 90 -8.94 7.39 12.16
N GLU A 91 -9.34 8.64 12.38
CA GLU A 91 -8.83 9.78 11.60
C GLU A 91 -7.34 10.03 11.83
N GLN A 92 -6.85 9.86 13.07
CA GLN A 92 -5.41 9.93 13.36
C GLN A 92 -4.62 8.86 12.60
N ALA A 93 -5.11 7.62 12.55
CA ALA A 93 -4.47 6.55 11.81
C ALA A 93 -4.44 6.85 10.30
N LYS A 94 -5.56 7.29 9.72
CA LYS A 94 -5.64 7.70 8.31
C LYS A 94 -4.69 8.85 8.01
N HIS A 95 -4.65 9.86 8.88
CA HIS A 95 -3.75 11.00 8.71
C HIS A 95 -2.29 10.55 8.72
N SER A 96 -1.90 9.71 9.69
CA SER A 96 -0.55 9.13 9.76
C SER A 96 -0.16 8.37 8.49
N ASP A 97 -1.07 7.55 7.95
CA ASP A 97 -0.84 6.80 6.71
C ASP A 97 -0.72 7.72 5.49
N ILE A 98 -1.55 8.76 5.41
CA ILE A 98 -1.45 9.78 4.35
C ILE A 98 -0.10 10.52 4.47
N SER A 99 0.27 10.98 5.66
CA SER A 99 1.54 11.67 5.89
C SER A 99 2.75 10.80 5.55
N ARG A 100 2.71 9.50 5.82
CA ARG A 100 3.75 8.57 5.37
C ARG A 100 3.84 8.54 3.84
N ARG A 101 2.73 8.32 3.15
CA ARG A 101 2.71 8.27 1.67
C ARG A 101 3.13 9.59 1.02
N VAL A 102 2.81 10.71 1.63
CA VAL A 102 3.25 12.03 1.16
C VAL A 102 4.77 12.13 1.23
N ARG A 103 5.37 11.79 2.38
CA ARG A 103 6.84 11.78 2.54
C ARG A 103 7.52 10.82 1.57
N ASP A 104 6.96 9.62 1.37
CA ASP A 104 7.52 8.65 0.42
C ASP A 104 7.52 9.21 -1.02
N LYS A 105 6.43 9.90 -1.41
CA LYS A 105 6.33 10.54 -2.72
C LYS A 105 7.25 11.75 -2.85
N GLU A 106 7.38 12.57 -1.81
CA GLU A 106 8.31 13.70 -1.78
C GLU A 106 9.75 13.23 -1.95
N SER A 107 10.17 12.18 -1.21
CA SER A 107 11.49 11.58 -1.37
C SER A 107 11.73 11.07 -2.79
N LYS A 108 10.72 10.46 -3.41
CA LYS A 108 10.82 9.96 -4.79
C LYS A 108 10.89 11.09 -5.82
N LEU A 109 10.20 12.20 -5.58
CA LEU A 109 10.29 13.38 -6.44
C LEU A 109 11.68 14.01 -6.35
N GLU A 110 12.26 14.08 -5.16
CA GLU A 110 13.63 14.58 -4.96
C GLU A 110 14.64 13.71 -5.73
N GLU A 111 14.55 12.38 -5.61
CA GLU A 111 15.39 11.42 -6.35
C GLU A 111 15.28 11.61 -7.87
N LEU A 112 14.06 11.66 -8.41
CA LEU A 112 13.83 11.87 -9.83
C LEU A 112 14.36 13.23 -10.31
N THR A 113 14.28 14.27 -9.47
CA THR A 113 14.81 15.60 -9.79
C THR A 113 16.33 15.57 -9.91
N GLN A 114 17.00 14.84 -9.02
CA GLN A 114 18.46 14.65 -9.07
C GLN A 114 18.88 13.85 -10.30
N ASP A 115 18.16 12.78 -10.61
CA ASP A 115 18.40 11.98 -11.81
C ASP A 115 18.22 12.81 -13.09
N GLU A 116 17.15 13.60 -13.18
CA GLU A 116 16.89 14.51 -14.31
C GLU A 116 18.04 15.51 -14.49
N ALA A 117 18.52 16.12 -13.40
CA ALA A 117 19.67 17.02 -13.45
C ALA A 117 20.94 16.32 -13.95
N SER A 118 21.19 15.09 -13.51
CA SER A 118 22.35 14.30 -13.95
C SER A 118 22.28 13.93 -15.44
N LEU A 119 21.07 13.61 -15.94
CA LEU A 119 20.84 13.31 -17.35
C LEU A 119 21.00 14.56 -18.20
N GLN A 120 20.52 15.71 -17.72
CA GLN A 120 20.70 16.98 -18.39
C GLN A 120 22.18 17.35 -18.52
N GLU A 121 22.98 17.16 -17.46
CA GLU A 121 24.43 17.40 -17.50
C GLU A 121 25.13 16.50 -18.54
N ARG A 122 24.75 15.22 -18.60
CA ARG A 122 25.28 14.28 -19.62
C ARG A 122 24.90 14.71 -21.03
N LEU A 123 23.68 15.21 -21.23
CA LEU A 123 23.22 15.70 -22.53
C LEU A 123 24.00 16.94 -22.96
N ASP A 124 24.25 17.87 -22.03
CA ASP A 124 25.05 19.07 -22.29
C ASP A 124 26.50 18.71 -22.63
N GLU A 125 27.07 17.70 -21.98
CA GLU A 125 28.40 17.20 -22.29
C GLU A 125 28.47 16.57 -23.69
N ILE A 126 27.50 15.73 -24.05
CA ILE A 126 27.42 15.15 -25.39
C ILE A 126 27.30 16.26 -26.44
N ASN A 127 26.49 17.29 -26.18
CA ASN A 127 26.35 18.43 -27.09
C ASN A 127 27.66 19.20 -27.25
N ARG A 128 28.40 19.46 -26.17
CA ARG A 128 29.75 20.06 -26.25
C ARG A 128 30.67 19.22 -27.13
N GLN A 129 30.73 17.91 -26.91
CA GLN A 129 31.57 17.03 -27.72
C GLN A 129 31.18 16.99 -29.19
N ILE A 130 29.89 17.08 -29.52
CA ILE A 130 29.42 17.18 -30.90
C ILE A 130 29.88 18.48 -31.53
N LEU A 131 29.76 19.60 -30.81
CA LEU A 131 30.22 20.91 -31.29
C LEU A 131 31.73 20.89 -31.56
N ASP A 132 32.53 20.38 -30.62
CA ASP A 132 33.98 20.28 -30.79
C ASP A 132 34.37 19.42 -32.00
N ARG A 133 33.70 18.26 -32.17
CA ARG A 133 33.91 17.40 -33.35
C ARG A 133 33.50 18.07 -34.65
N ASN A 134 32.43 18.86 -34.66
CA ASN A 134 32.03 19.61 -35.85
C ASN A 134 33.06 20.67 -36.22
N VAL A 135 33.61 21.40 -35.25
CA VAL A 135 34.70 22.36 -35.49
C VAL A 135 35.92 21.65 -36.08
N LEU A 136 36.30 20.50 -35.54
CA LEU A 136 37.40 19.70 -36.08
C LEU A 136 37.12 19.25 -37.52
N LEU A 137 35.91 18.75 -37.80
CA LEU A 137 35.50 18.31 -39.14
C LEU A 137 35.51 19.45 -40.15
N ASP A 138 35.09 20.65 -39.76
CA ASP A 138 35.13 21.82 -40.63
C ASP A 138 36.57 22.27 -40.92
N GLY A 139 37.48 22.17 -39.94
CA GLY A 139 38.92 22.37 -40.16
C GLY A 139 39.49 21.38 -41.18
N LEU A 140 39.22 20.08 -41.00
CA LEU A 140 39.65 19.05 -41.94
C LEU A 140 39.08 19.25 -43.35
N ARG A 141 37.82 19.69 -43.47
CA ARG A 141 37.21 20.03 -44.76
C ARG A 141 37.96 21.18 -45.45
N GLN A 142 38.35 22.21 -44.71
CA GLN A 142 39.14 23.31 -45.25
C GLN A 142 40.52 22.84 -45.73
N ASP A 143 41.17 21.97 -44.96
CA ASP A 143 42.47 21.38 -45.34
C ASP A 143 42.37 20.56 -46.63
N VAL A 144 41.33 19.72 -46.76
CA VAL A 144 41.07 18.96 -47.99
C VAL A 144 40.88 19.89 -49.19
N ILE A 145 40.12 20.98 -49.03
CA ILE A 145 39.92 21.98 -50.10
C ILE A 145 41.25 22.63 -50.49
N LEU A 146 42.12 22.95 -49.52
CA LEU A 146 43.43 23.54 -49.78
C LEU A 146 44.34 22.57 -50.53
N GLU A 147 44.40 21.31 -50.10
CA GLU A 147 45.20 20.28 -50.78
C GLU A 147 44.68 19.98 -52.19
N GLU A 148 43.36 19.93 -52.39
CA GLU A 148 42.77 19.75 -53.72
C GLU A 148 43.13 20.92 -54.66
N LYS A 149 43.12 22.17 -54.17
CA LYS A 149 43.58 23.33 -54.93
C LYS A 149 45.07 23.22 -55.29
N LYS A 150 45.92 22.78 -54.36
CA LYS A 150 47.35 22.55 -54.63
C LYS A 150 47.56 21.46 -55.69
N LEU A 151 46.85 20.35 -55.56
CA LEU A 151 46.89 19.24 -56.51
C LEU A 151 46.45 19.67 -57.90
N THR A 152 45.39 20.48 -57.98
CA THR A 152 44.88 21.02 -59.24
C THR A 152 45.91 21.91 -59.92
N ARG A 153 46.55 22.82 -59.16
CA ARG A 153 47.65 23.67 -59.69
C ARG A 153 48.81 22.83 -60.22
N LEU A 154 49.21 21.79 -59.48
CA LEU A 154 50.28 20.90 -59.91
C LEU A 154 49.92 20.18 -61.22
N LYS A 155 48.69 19.66 -61.33
CA LYS A 155 48.18 19.02 -62.56
C LYS A 155 48.16 19.96 -63.76
N THR A 156 47.91 21.26 -63.56
CA THR A 156 47.92 22.24 -64.65
C THR A 156 49.31 22.70 -65.09
N MET A 157 50.36 22.37 -64.32
CA MET A 157 51.75 22.72 -64.65
C MET A 157 52.49 21.59 -65.38
N VAL A 158 51.93 20.39 -65.41
CA VAL A 158 52.43 19.20 -66.14
C VAL A 158 51.72 19.10 -67.47
#